data_AF-K7GAH0-F1
#
_entry.id   AF-K7GAH0-F1
#
_cell.length_a   1.000
_cell.length_b   1.000
_cell.length_c   1.000
_cell.angle_alpha   90.00
_cell.angle_beta   90.00
_cell.angle_gamma   90.00
#
_symmetry.space_group_name_H-M   'P 1'
#
loop_
_entity.id
_entity.type
_entity.pdbx_description
1 polymer ?
#
loop_
_entity_poly.entity_id
_entity_poly.type
_entity_poly.pdbx_seq_one_letter_code
_entity_poly.pdbx_strand_id
1 'polypeptide(L)'
;MKVTGQSYQNVQKLLCKVSLACAPKMQTAYEMKMKRAINPSSTFLSTTLHGLDKALHGGVACGSLTEVTGPPGCGKTQFCLMMSVLATLPISMGGLHGAVIYIDTESAFGAERLVEIAGHRFPNYFVTEEKLFSMTRSIHLYPELTCDCVLKRIETLEEEIISKKVKLVIIDSIASVVRKEFDMKLQGNLLERSNFLARGASLLKYLAEEFSIPVSSFFFLPPSLRPIVIKSEKHENRKMKNR
;
A
#
# COMPACT_ATOMS: atom_id res chain seq x y z
N MET A 1 -25.03 -0.82 22.74
CA MET A 1 -24.68 -1.19 24.14
C MET A 1 -24.20 -2.64 24.32
N LYS A 2 -24.39 -3.57 23.35
CA LYS A 2 -24.08 -5.01 23.57
C LYS A 2 -22.62 -5.45 23.39
N VAL A 3 -21.70 -4.60 22.94
CA VAL A 3 -20.32 -5.05 22.58
C VAL A 3 -19.33 -4.97 23.75
N THR A 4 -19.49 -4.02 24.67
CA THR A 4 -18.52 -3.77 25.76
C THR A 4 -19.06 -3.98 27.17
N GLY A 5 -20.38 -4.17 27.33
CA GLY A 5 -21.02 -4.26 28.65
C GLY A 5 -20.97 -2.97 29.49
N GLN A 6 -20.49 -1.86 28.94
CA GLN A 6 -20.31 -0.59 29.65
C GLN A 6 -21.54 0.32 29.58
N SER A 7 -21.73 1.15 30.61
CA SER A 7 -22.76 2.20 30.62
C SER A 7 -22.47 3.27 29.56
N TYR A 8 -23.51 3.94 29.07
CA TYR A 8 -23.37 5.02 28.08
C TYR A 8 -22.38 6.10 28.54
N GLN A 9 -22.50 6.52 29.81
CA GLN A 9 -21.61 7.52 30.41
C GLN A 9 -20.14 7.07 30.43
N ASN A 10 -19.87 5.80 30.71
CA ASN A 10 -18.51 5.26 30.71
C ASN A 10 -17.92 5.23 29.30
N VAL A 11 -18.70 4.82 28.31
CA VAL A 11 -18.29 4.85 26.89
C VAL A 11 -17.98 6.29 26.46
N GLN A 12 -18.80 7.26 26.85
CA GLN A 12 -18.61 8.67 26.49
C GLN A 12 -17.37 9.28 27.17
N LYS A 13 -17.10 8.94 28.44
CA LYS A 13 -15.87 9.33 29.14
C LYS A 13 -14.63 8.72 28.50
N LEU A 14 -14.69 7.44 28.13
CA LEU A 14 -13.60 6.76 27.43
C LEU A 14 -13.33 7.41 26.08
N LEU A 15 -14.38 7.65 25.29
CA LEU A 15 -14.28 8.33 23.99
C LEU A 15 -13.62 9.70 24.14
N CYS A 16 -14.00 10.49 25.14
CA CYS A 16 -13.39 11.80 25.41
C CYS A 16 -11.90 11.67 25.77
N LYS A 17 -11.55 10.74 26.67
CA LYS A 17 -10.15 10.50 27.05
C LYS A 17 -9.28 10.07 25.86
N VAL A 18 -9.77 9.11 25.06
CA VAL A 18 -9.07 8.62 23.88
C VAL A 18 -8.97 9.73 22.84
N SER A 19 -10.05 10.47 22.59
CA SER A 19 -10.04 11.60 21.63
C SER A 19 -9.02 12.65 22.02
N LEU A 20 -8.92 13.00 23.31
CA LEU A 20 -7.90 13.94 23.80
C LEU A 20 -6.47 13.40 23.68
N ALA A 21 -6.28 12.09 23.88
CA ALA A 21 -4.97 11.44 23.77
C ALA A 21 -4.52 11.30 22.30
N CYS A 22 -5.45 11.03 21.38
CA CYS A 22 -5.20 10.83 19.96
C CYS A 22 -5.30 12.11 19.12
N ALA A 23 -5.84 13.20 19.69
CA ALA A 23 -6.01 14.45 18.96
C ALA A 23 -4.63 14.96 18.47
N PRO A 24 -4.50 15.27 17.17
CA PRO A 24 -3.27 15.83 16.65
C PRO A 24 -2.99 17.16 17.34
N LYS A 25 -1.79 17.29 17.89
CA LYS A 25 -1.35 18.55 18.52
C LYS A 25 -1.18 19.61 17.44
N MET A 26 -1.51 20.86 17.77
CA MET A 26 -1.21 21.99 16.89
C MET A 26 0.29 22.00 16.61
N GLN A 27 0.64 22.01 15.33
CA GLN A 27 2.01 22.05 14.86
C GLN A 27 2.12 23.13 13.79
N THR A 28 3.20 23.90 13.84
CA THR A 28 3.47 24.94 12.83
C THR A 28 3.93 24.32 11.51
N ALA A 29 3.68 25.02 10.40
CA ALA A 29 4.17 24.58 9.09
C ALA A 29 5.71 24.44 9.04
N TYR A 30 6.43 25.24 9.84
CA TYR A 30 7.89 25.20 9.95
C TYR A 30 8.38 23.90 10.59
N GLU A 31 7.79 23.51 11.73
CA GLU A 31 8.15 22.24 12.39
C GLU A 31 7.85 21.04 11.50
N MET A 32 6.75 21.09 10.73
CA MET A 32 6.40 20.03 9.79
C MET A 32 7.44 19.90 8.66
N LYS A 33 7.97 21.03 8.17
CA LYS A 33 9.08 21.05 7.20
C LYS A 33 10.37 20.48 7.80
N MET A 34 10.72 20.86 9.03
CA MET A 34 11.95 20.39 9.68
C MET A 34 11.93 18.89 9.97
N LYS A 35 10.79 18.33 10.42
CA LYS A 35 10.65 16.87 10.64
C LYS A 35 10.97 16.05 9.38
N ARG A 36 10.58 16.55 8.20
CA ARG A 36 10.87 15.89 6.91
C ARG A 36 12.35 15.95 6.53
N ALA A 37 13.06 17.02 6.91
CA ALA A 37 14.49 17.18 6.65
C ALA A 37 15.36 16.26 7.54
N ILE A 38 14.87 15.91 8.74
CA ILE A 38 15.62 15.11 9.72
C ILE A 38 15.55 13.59 9.41
N ASN A 39 14.48 13.09 8.79
CA ASN A 39 14.30 11.67 8.45
C ASN A 39 14.20 11.39 6.94
N PRO A 40 15.25 11.66 6.14
CA PRO A 40 15.19 11.48 4.69
C PRO A 40 15.12 10.00 4.25
N SER A 41 15.82 9.09 4.96
CA SER A 41 15.97 7.68 4.58
C SER A 41 14.74 6.80 4.81
N SER A 42 13.76 7.23 5.61
CA SER A 42 12.53 6.49 5.88
C SER A 42 11.34 6.93 5.02
N THR A 43 11.55 7.87 4.08
CA THR A 43 10.44 8.55 3.41
C THR A 43 10.02 7.87 2.10
N PHE A 44 10.91 7.13 1.44
CA PHE A 44 10.65 6.54 0.14
C PHE A 44 11.31 5.16 -0.02
N LEU A 45 10.66 4.29 -0.77
CA LEU A 45 11.22 3.08 -1.33
C LEU A 45 11.56 3.33 -2.80
N SER A 46 12.85 3.41 -3.12
CA SER A 46 13.33 3.57 -4.51
C SER A 46 12.82 2.42 -5.38
N THR A 47 12.41 2.72 -6.61
CA THR A 47 12.00 1.73 -7.62
C THR A 47 13.20 1.15 -8.38
N THR A 48 14.40 1.69 -8.17
CA THR A 48 15.63 1.43 -8.93
C THR A 48 15.54 1.76 -10.43
N LEU A 49 14.48 2.47 -10.82
CA LEU A 49 14.30 3.02 -12.15
C LEU A 49 14.53 4.54 -12.06
N HIS A 50 15.74 4.99 -12.40
CA HIS A 50 16.17 6.37 -12.18
C HIS A 50 15.17 7.42 -12.72
N GLY A 51 14.61 7.20 -13.92
CA GLY A 51 13.61 8.10 -14.49
C GLY A 51 12.31 8.15 -13.68
N LEU A 52 11.87 7.01 -13.15
CA LEU A 52 10.68 6.92 -12.32
C LEU A 52 10.92 7.49 -10.92
N ASP A 53 12.05 7.17 -10.29
CA ASP A 53 12.41 7.73 -8.99
C ASP A 53 12.54 9.26 -9.07
N LYS A 54 13.09 9.80 -10.17
CA LYS A 54 13.11 11.25 -10.39
C LYS A 54 11.70 11.84 -10.50
N ALA A 55 10.79 11.17 -11.21
CA ALA A 55 9.41 11.62 -11.34
C ALA A 55 8.63 11.52 -10.00
N LEU A 56 8.97 10.55 -9.16
CA LEU A 56 8.38 10.34 -7.84
C LEU A 56 9.14 11.06 -6.70
N HIS A 57 10.15 11.87 -7.02
CA HIS A 57 10.97 12.60 -6.05
C HIS A 57 11.71 11.71 -5.02
N GLY A 58 12.13 10.51 -5.43
CA GLY A 58 12.93 9.58 -4.62
C GLY A 58 12.43 8.14 -4.63
N GLY A 59 11.22 7.87 -5.12
CA GLY A 59 10.63 6.54 -5.20
C GLY A 59 9.19 6.50 -4.68
N VAL A 60 8.69 5.31 -4.38
CA VAL A 60 7.35 5.14 -3.81
C VAL A 60 7.34 5.63 -2.36
N ALA A 61 6.48 6.59 -2.07
CA ALA A 61 6.49 7.26 -0.78
C ALA A 61 5.91 6.41 0.35
N CYS A 62 6.66 6.26 1.44
CA CYS A 62 6.16 5.74 2.71
C CYS A 62 5.11 6.69 3.28
N GLY A 63 4.11 6.14 3.98
CA GLY A 63 3.01 6.94 4.50
C GLY A 63 2.03 7.40 3.43
N SER A 64 1.95 6.68 2.31
CA SER A 64 1.02 7.03 1.22
C SER A 64 0.47 5.82 0.50
N LEU A 65 -0.73 6.02 -0.04
CA LEU A 65 -1.32 5.12 -1.02
C LEU A 65 -0.84 5.55 -2.41
N THR A 66 -0.17 4.62 -3.11
CA THR A 66 0.28 4.80 -4.48
C THR A 66 -0.54 3.92 -5.40
N GLU A 67 -1.28 4.53 -6.32
CA GLU A 67 -2.00 3.83 -7.37
C GLU A 67 -1.12 3.74 -8.62
N VAL A 68 -0.93 2.53 -9.14
CA VAL A 68 -0.28 2.32 -10.44
C VAL A 68 -1.32 1.75 -11.40
N THR A 69 -1.55 2.45 -12.49
CA THR A 69 -2.61 2.11 -13.43
C THR A 69 -2.11 2.01 -14.86
N GLY A 70 -2.69 1.11 -15.66
CA GLY A 70 -2.27 0.89 -17.05
C GLY A 70 -2.94 -0.31 -17.72
N PRO A 71 -2.77 -0.49 -19.04
CA PRO A 71 -3.43 -1.57 -19.79
C PRO A 71 -2.92 -2.96 -19.38
N PRO A 72 -3.65 -4.04 -19.71
CA PRO A 72 -3.15 -5.41 -19.52
C PRO A 72 -1.81 -5.65 -20.21
N GLY A 73 -0.95 -6.46 -19.58
CA GLY A 73 0.38 -6.78 -20.11
C GLY A 73 1.43 -5.68 -19.99
N CYS A 74 1.12 -4.49 -19.47
CA CYS A 74 2.10 -3.39 -19.37
C CYS A 74 3.15 -3.54 -18.24
N GLY A 75 3.20 -4.69 -17.57
CA GLY A 75 4.21 -4.98 -16.54
C GLY A 75 3.84 -4.58 -15.10
N LYS A 76 2.56 -4.34 -14.78
CA LYS A 76 2.12 -4.00 -13.40
C LYS A 76 2.54 -5.06 -12.37
N THR A 77 2.20 -6.33 -12.61
CA THR A 77 2.60 -7.44 -11.73
C THR A 77 4.11 -7.58 -11.64
N GLN A 78 4.86 -7.34 -12.73
CA GLN A 78 6.33 -7.35 -12.69
C GLN A 78 6.89 -6.23 -11.80
N PHE A 79 6.27 -5.04 -11.85
CA PHE A 79 6.59 -3.95 -10.94
C PHE A 79 6.28 -4.31 -9.48
N CYS A 80 5.13 -4.95 -9.20
CA CYS A 80 4.78 -5.43 -7.86
C CYS A 80 5.80 -6.42 -7.29
N LEU A 81 6.19 -7.42 -8.09
CA LEU A 81 7.20 -8.41 -7.69
C LEU A 81 8.55 -7.74 -7.42
N MET A 82 8.96 -6.81 -8.29
CA MET A 82 10.19 -6.03 -8.09
C MET A 82 10.16 -5.21 -6.80
N MET A 83 9.07 -4.46 -6.55
CA MET A 83 8.92 -3.69 -5.32
C MET A 83 8.92 -4.57 -4.07
N SER A 84 8.36 -5.79 -4.16
CA SER A 84 8.41 -6.78 -3.09
C SER A 84 9.86 -7.15 -2.76
N VAL A 85 10.68 -7.47 -3.77
CA VAL A 85 12.12 -7.74 -3.57
C VAL A 85 12.80 -6.54 -2.91
N LEU A 86 12.60 -5.33 -3.45
CA LEU A 86 13.25 -4.12 -2.96
C LEU A 86 12.91 -3.82 -1.49
N ALA A 87 11.65 -4.00 -1.07
CA ALA A 87 11.24 -3.77 0.31
C ALA A 87 11.95 -4.70 1.31
N THR A 88 12.24 -5.93 0.90
CA THR A 88 12.93 -6.93 1.76
C THR A 88 14.43 -6.70 1.87
N LEU A 89 15.03 -5.91 0.97
CA LEU A 89 16.46 -5.64 1.01
C LEU A 89 16.87 -4.86 2.27
N PRO A 90 18.14 -4.98 2.70
CA PRO A 90 18.69 -4.15 3.76
C PRO A 90 18.59 -2.65 3.44
N ILE A 91 18.49 -1.82 4.48
CA ILE A 91 18.46 -0.36 4.35
C ILE A 91 19.73 0.18 3.67
N SER A 92 20.88 -0.47 3.88
CA SER A 92 22.14 -0.13 3.21
C SER A 92 22.10 -0.31 1.68
N MET A 93 21.13 -1.07 1.18
CA MET A 93 20.88 -1.29 -0.25
C MET A 93 19.65 -0.52 -0.76
N GLY A 94 19.09 0.39 0.06
CA GLY A 94 17.89 1.17 -0.29
C GLY A 94 16.57 0.44 -0.09
N GLY A 95 16.58 -0.73 0.57
CA GLY A 95 15.37 -1.43 0.98
C GLY A 95 14.82 -0.97 2.34
N LEU A 96 13.79 -1.64 2.84
CA LEU A 96 13.14 -1.31 4.12
C LEU A 96 13.44 -2.32 5.24
N HIS A 97 14.16 -3.40 4.93
CA HIS A 97 14.49 -4.48 5.86
C HIS A 97 13.25 -4.97 6.64
N GLY A 98 12.16 -5.21 5.93
CA GLY A 98 10.90 -5.67 6.51
C GLY A 98 10.12 -6.60 5.59
N ALA A 99 9.06 -7.17 6.14
CA ALA A 99 8.20 -8.10 5.42
C ALA A 99 7.29 -7.37 4.41
N VAL A 100 6.75 -8.10 3.46
CA VAL A 100 5.78 -7.61 2.47
C VAL A 100 4.50 -8.41 2.60
N ILE A 101 3.35 -7.73 2.54
CA ILE A 101 2.08 -8.40 2.31
C ILE A 101 1.70 -8.17 0.84
N TYR A 102 1.42 -9.26 0.13
CA TYR A 102 0.98 -9.27 -1.25
C TYR A 102 -0.43 -9.88 -1.32
N ILE A 103 -1.43 -9.08 -1.65
CA ILE A 103 -2.80 -9.54 -1.88
C ILE A 103 -2.96 -9.72 -3.39
N ASP A 104 -3.05 -10.96 -3.82
CA ASP A 104 -3.21 -11.35 -5.22
C ASP A 104 -4.68 -11.67 -5.49
N THR A 105 -5.26 -10.99 -6.48
CA THR A 105 -6.68 -11.16 -6.85
C THR A 105 -6.88 -11.82 -8.21
N GLU A 106 -5.78 -12.09 -8.92
CA GLU A 106 -5.78 -12.69 -10.26
C GLU A 106 -5.04 -14.02 -10.30
N SER A 107 -4.46 -14.47 -9.18
CA SER A 107 -3.57 -15.63 -9.11
C SER A 107 -2.39 -15.49 -10.07
N ALA A 108 -1.87 -14.25 -10.21
CA ALA A 108 -0.80 -13.89 -11.13
C ALA A 108 0.58 -13.89 -10.46
N PHE A 109 0.65 -14.03 -9.14
CA PHE A 109 1.92 -14.08 -8.40
C PHE A 109 2.69 -15.36 -8.73
N GLY A 110 3.92 -15.21 -9.22
CA GLY A 110 4.84 -16.31 -9.48
C GLY A 110 6.04 -16.28 -8.53
N ALA A 111 6.17 -17.28 -7.65
CA ALA A 111 7.30 -17.38 -6.72
C ALA A 111 8.63 -17.61 -7.45
N GLU A 112 8.63 -18.45 -8.49
CA GLU A 112 9.79 -18.66 -9.38
C GLU A 112 10.21 -17.33 -10.01
N ARG A 113 9.23 -16.57 -10.53
CA ARG A 113 9.48 -15.27 -11.14
C ARG A 113 10.05 -14.26 -10.16
N LEU A 114 9.59 -14.27 -8.90
CA LEU A 114 10.13 -13.42 -7.84
C LEU A 114 11.62 -13.74 -7.58
N VAL A 115 11.97 -15.03 -7.49
CA VAL A 115 13.35 -15.49 -7.28
C VAL A 115 14.24 -15.11 -8.47
N GLU A 116 13.75 -15.28 -9.70
CA GLU A 116 14.45 -14.83 -10.90
C GLU A 116 14.75 -13.33 -10.86
N ILE A 117 13.76 -12.50 -10.53
CA ILE A 117 13.93 -11.04 -10.43
C ILE A 117 15.00 -10.71 -9.38
N ALA A 118 14.92 -11.33 -8.20
CA ALA A 118 15.88 -11.12 -7.13
C ALA A 118 17.31 -11.46 -7.57
N GLY A 119 17.52 -12.67 -8.12
CA GLY A 119 18.83 -13.14 -8.58
C GLY A 119 19.43 -12.27 -9.70
N HIS A 120 18.62 -11.82 -10.67
CA HIS A 120 19.12 -11.01 -11.78
C HIS A 120 19.38 -9.55 -11.38
N ARG A 121 18.55 -8.97 -10.50
CA ARG A 121 18.68 -7.56 -10.11
C ARG A 121 19.75 -7.35 -9.04
N PHE A 122 19.94 -8.33 -8.16
CA PHE A 122 20.91 -8.25 -7.06
C PHE A 122 21.76 -9.53 -6.96
N PRO A 123 22.53 -9.87 -8.03
CA PRO A 123 23.26 -11.14 -8.10
C PRO A 123 24.30 -11.27 -6.99
N ASN A 124 24.94 -10.17 -6.59
CA ASN A 124 25.94 -10.16 -5.52
C ASN A 124 25.33 -10.29 -4.12
N TYR A 125 24.04 -10.00 -3.96
CA TYR A 125 23.35 -10.15 -2.69
C TYR A 125 22.74 -11.54 -2.57
N PHE A 126 21.94 -11.97 -3.54
CA PHE A 126 21.25 -13.27 -3.56
C PHE A 126 22.12 -14.40 -4.10
N VAL A 127 23.38 -14.49 -3.65
CA VAL A 127 24.32 -15.56 -4.02
C VAL A 127 23.97 -16.88 -3.31
N THR A 128 23.46 -16.79 -2.09
CA THR A 128 23.18 -17.95 -1.24
C THR A 128 21.68 -18.26 -1.19
N GLU A 129 21.35 -19.55 -1.15
CA GLU A 129 19.96 -20.00 -0.97
C GLU A 129 19.35 -19.48 0.34
N GLU A 130 20.14 -19.31 1.40
CA GLU A 130 19.66 -18.76 2.67
C GLU A 130 19.06 -17.36 2.53
N LYS A 131 19.66 -16.49 1.71
CA LYS A 131 19.16 -15.13 1.50
C LYS A 131 17.90 -15.12 0.63
N LEU A 132 17.85 -15.98 -0.39
CA LEU A 132 16.64 -16.17 -1.19
C LEU A 132 15.50 -16.71 -0.32
N PHE A 133 15.77 -17.72 0.50
CA PHE A 133 14.83 -18.29 1.45
C PHE A 133 14.34 -17.26 2.46
N SER A 134 15.24 -16.44 3.01
CA SER A 134 14.87 -15.37 3.93
C SER A 134 13.97 -14.33 3.27
N MET A 135 14.27 -13.94 2.02
CA MET A 135 13.46 -12.98 1.27
C MET A 135 12.07 -13.55 0.95
N THR A 136 11.99 -14.76 0.40
CA THR A 136 10.70 -15.38 0.03
C THR A 136 9.83 -15.61 1.26
N ARG A 137 10.42 -16.03 2.40
CA ARG A 137 9.70 -16.20 3.67
C ARG A 137 9.17 -14.88 4.25
N SER A 138 9.79 -13.76 3.91
CA SER A 138 9.35 -12.42 4.33
C SER A 138 8.25 -11.81 3.47
N ILE A 139 7.82 -12.51 2.40
CA ILE A 139 6.73 -12.08 1.53
C ILE A 139 5.52 -12.97 1.80
N HIS A 140 4.47 -12.37 2.36
CA HIS A 140 3.22 -13.03 2.74
C HIS A 140 2.18 -12.86 1.63
N LEU A 141 1.85 -13.95 0.94
CA LEU A 141 0.89 -13.97 -0.16
C LEU A 141 -0.52 -14.32 0.35
N TYR A 142 -1.52 -13.53 -0.06
CA TYR A 142 -2.94 -13.78 0.18
C TYR A 142 -3.71 -13.80 -1.13
N PRO A 143 -4.17 -14.97 -1.59
CA PRO A 143 -5.06 -15.06 -2.74
C PRO A 143 -6.48 -14.68 -2.31
N GLU A 144 -6.98 -13.52 -2.76
CA GLU A 144 -8.32 -13.02 -2.43
C GLU A 144 -9.08 -12.72 -3.73
N LEU A 145 -10.05 -13.58 -4.07
CA LEU A 145 -10.70 -13.58 -5.40
C LEU A 145 -12.00 -12.77 -5.47
N THR A 146 -12.48 -12.25 -4.35
CA THR A 146 -13.75 -11.51 -4.23
C THR A 146 -13.58 -10.18 -3.52
N CYS A 147 -14.50 -9.23 -3.75
CA CYS A 147 -14.46 -7.93 -3.07
C CYS A 147 -14.55 -8.10 -1.55
N ASP A 148 -15.49 -8.92 -1.07
CA ASP A 148 -15.67 -9.15 0.37
C ASP A 148 -14.43 -9.72 1.05
N CYS A 149 -13.75 -10.67 0.41
CA CYS A 149 -12.52 -11.25 0.94
C CYS A 149 -11.38 -10.23 0.98
N VAL A 150 -11.23 -9.40 -0.07
CA VAL A 150 -10.26 -8.30 -0.08
C VAL A 150 -10.54 -7.31 1.05
N LEU A 151 -11.80 -6.89 1.26
CA LEU A 151 -12.13 -5.96 2.35
C LEU A 151 -11.84 -6.56 3.72
N LYS A 152 -12.27 -7.80 3.98
CA LYS A 152 -11.99 -8.50 5.24
C LYS A 152 -10.49 -8.59 5.50
N ARG A 153 -9.70 -8.88 4.46
CA ARG A 153 -8.24 -8.90 4.56
C ARG A 153 -7.70 -7.52 4.95
N ILE A 154 -8.15 -6.46 4.29
CA ILE A 154 -7.73 -5.08 4.60
C ILE A 154 -8.06 -4.71 6.05
N GLU A 155 -9.21 -5.13 6.56
CA GLU A 155 -9.63 -4.87 7.94
C GLU A 155 -8.76 -5.58 8.99
N THR A 156 -8.15 -6.71 8.66
CA THR A 156 -7.25 -7.45 9.56
C THR A 156 -5.76 -7.14 9.37
N LEU A 157 -5.41 -6.31 8.37
CA LEU A 157 -4.01 -6.00 8.05
C LEU A 157 -3.26 -5.32 9.20
N GLU A 158 -3.94 -4.54 10.04
CA GLU A 158 -3.31 -3.81 11.14
C GLU A 158 -2.50 -4.73 12.07
N GLU A 159 -3.13 -5.81 12.54
CA GLU A 159 -2.50 -6.80 13.42
C GLU A 159 -1.33 -7.52 12.73
N GLU A 160 -1.50 -7.82 11.43
CA GLU A 160 -0.47 -8.49 10.64
C GLU A 160 0.74 -7.60 10.38
N ILE A 161 0.51 -6.31 10.10
CA ILE A 161 1.58 -5.34 9.85
C ILE A 161 2.48 -5.24 11.07
N ILE A 162 1.88 -5.17 12.26
CA ILE A 162 2.61 -5.10 13.53
C ILE A 162 3.35 -6.40 13.81
N SER A 163 2.65 -7.53 13.81
CA SER A 163 3.20 -8.83 14.21
C SER A 163 4.31 -9.32 13.29
N LYS A 164 4.17 -9.11 11.98
CA LYS A 164 5.12 -9.57 10.94
C LYS A 164 6.15 -8.52 10.55
N LYS A 165 6.09 -7.32 11.16
CA LYS A 165 6.98 -6.18 10.84
C LYS A 165 6.96 -5.83 9.35
N VAL A 166 5.75 -5.70 8.81
CA VAL A 166 5.54 -5.41 7.39
C VAL A 166 5.97 -3.98 7.08
N LYS A 167 6.62 -3.81 5.94
CA LYS A 167 7.10 -2.53 5.43
C LYS A 167 6.58 -2.19 4.05
N LEU A 168 5.79 -3.05 3.42
CA LEU A 168 5.10 -2.78 2.15
C LEU A 168 3.84 -3.64 2.07
N VAL A 169 2.73 -3.02 1.65
CA VAL A 169 1.50 -3.74 1.29
C VAL A 169 1.22 -3.52 -0.19
N ILE A 170 1.00 -4.61 -0.92
CA ILE A 170 0.63 -4.61 -2.34
C ILE A 170 -0.73 -5.26 -2.50
N ILE A 171 -1.58 -4.67 -3.35
CA ILE A 171 -2.82 -5.29 -3.83
C ILE A 171 -2.81 -5.31 -5.36
N ASP A 172 -2.61 -6.49 -5.93
CA ASP A 172 -2.57 -6.75 -7.37
C ASP A 172 -3.73 -7.69 -7.75
N SER A 173 -4.91 -7.19 -8.13
CA SER A 173 -5.33 -5.80 -8.27
C SER A 173 -6.73 -5.58 -7.71
N ILE A 174 -7.02 -4.40 -7.13
CA ILE A 174 -8.38 -4.06 -6.69
C ILE A 174 -9.35 -4.02 -7.88
N ALA A 175 -8.86 -3.63 -9.06
CA ALA A 175 -9.66 -3.57 -10.27
C ALA A 175 -10.13 -4.95 -10.77
N SER A 176 -9.43 -6.04 -10.47
CA SER A 176 -9.86 -7.37 -10.95
C SER A 176 -11.15 -7.81 -10.31
N VAL A 177 -11.23 -7.78 -8.97
CA VAL A 177 -12.40 -8.23 -8.22
C VAL A 177 -13.61 -7.35 -8.53
N VAL A 178 -13.39 -6.04 -8.65
CA VAL A 178 -14.44 -5.09 -9.00
C VAL A 178 -14.99 -5.34 -10.42
N ARG A 179 -14.14 -5.67 -11.39
CA ARG A 179 -14.60 -5.98 -12.76
C ARG A 179 -15.30 -7.32 -12.86
N LYS A 180 -14.91 -8.31 -12.04
CA LYS A 180 -15.52 -9.66 -12.02
C LYS A 180 -16.92 -9.63 -11.40
N GLU A 181 -17.11 -8.86 -10.33
CA GLU A 181 -18.35 -8.87 -9.55
C GLU A 181 -19.37 -7.82 -9.98
N PHE A 182 -18.92 -6.65 -10.44
CA PHE A 182 -19.84 -5.57 -10.82
C PHE A 182 -19.98 -5.47 -12.34
N ASP A 183 -21.09 -6.00 -12.87
CA ASP A 183 -21.46 -5.77 -14.26
C ASP A 183 -21.81 -4.29 -14.48
N MET A 184 -21.19 -3.66 -15.48
CA MET A 184 -21.33 -2.23 -15.79
C MET A 184 -22.72 -1.85 -16.31
N LYS A 185 -23.57 -2.84 -16.64
CA LYS A 185 -24.89 -2.63 -17.23
C LYS A 185 -26.02 -2.44 -16.20
N LEU A 186 -25.76 -2.70 -14.91
CA LEU A 186 -26.78 -2.62 -13.85
C LEU A 186 -26.56 -1.39 -12.96
N GLN A 187 -27.55 -0.50 -12.86
CA GLN A 187 -27.42 0.77 -12.13
C GLN A 187 -27.17 0.61 -10.62
N GLY A 188 -27.64 -0.47 -9.98
CA GLY A 188 -27.39 -0.76 -8.56
C GLY A 188 -25.92 -1.06 -8.24
N ASN A 189 -25.19 -1.64 -9.19
CA ASN A 189 -23.80 -2.08 -9.02
C ASN A 189 -22.82 -0.91 -8.91
N LEU A 190 -23.17 0.28 -9.41
CA LEU A 190 -22.32 1.46 -9.37
C LEU A 190 -22.15 2.01 -7.94
N LEU A 191 -23.22 2.00 -7.14
CA LEU A 191 -23.19 2.50 -5.77
C LEU A 191 -22.37 1.56 -4.88
N GLU A 192 -22.64 0.24 -4.96
CA GLU A 192 -21.91 -0.77 -4.19
C GLU A 192 -20.41 -0.76 -4.53
N ARG A 193 -20.07 -0.69 -5.82
CA ARG A 193 -18.70 -0.51 -6.28
C ARG A 193 -18.06 0.75 -5.69
N SER A 194 -18.75 1.89 -5.76
CA SER A 194 -18.23 3.15 -5.23
C SER A 194 -17.97 3.06 -3.72
N ASN A 195 -18.89 2.43 -2.98
CA ASN A 195 -18.76 2.21 -1.54
C ASN A 195 -17.59 1.28 -1.20
N PHE A 196 -17.44 0.18 -1.93
CA PHE A 196 -16.32 -0.74 -1.79
C PHE A 196 -14.97 -0.03 -2.02
N LEU A 197 -14.84 0.68 -3.14
CA LEU A 197 -13.62 1.41 -3.49
C LEU A 197 -13.30 2.50 -2.46
N ALA A 198 -14.30 3.29 -2.05
CA ALA A 198 -14.11 4.35 -1.06
C ALA A 198 -13.71 3.79 0.31
N ARG A 199 -14.36 2.72 0.77
CA ARG A 199 -14.03 2.06 2.04
C ARG A 199 -12.63 1.45 2.00
N GLY A 200 -12.30 0.70 0.94
CA GLY A 200 -10.98 0.12 0.76
C GLY A 200 -9.88 1.19 0.71
N ALA A 201 -10.07 2.26 -0.07
CA ALA A 201 -9.11 3.36 -0.16
C ALA A 201 -8.91 4.07 1.19
N SER A 202 -10.00 4.31 1.94
CA SER A 202 -9.93 4.93 3.26
C SER A 202 -9.13 4.08 4.26
N LEU A 203 -9.37 2.77 4.29
CA LEU A 203 -8.66 1.85 5.18
C LEU A 203 -7.18 1.74 4.80
N LEU A 204 -6.89 1.58 3.51
CA LEU A 204 -5.50 1.49 3.03
C LEU A 204 -4.72 2.77 3.27
N LYS A 205 -5.36 3.93 3.10
CA LYS A 205 -4.74 5.22 3.41
C LYS A 205 -4.44 5.35 4.90
N TYR A 206 -5.38 4.97 5.76
CA TYR A 206 -5.16 4.93 7.21
C TYR A 206 -3.96 4.05 7.57
N LEU A 207 -3.91 2.81 7.05
CA LEU A 207 -2.80 1.89 7.31
C LEU A 207 -1.45 2.44 6.80
N ALA A 208 -1.44 3.08 5.63
CA ALA A 208 -0.24 3.71 5.09
C ALA A 208 0.28 4.80 6.04
N GLU A 209 -0.59 5.73 6.44
CA GLU A 209 -0.26 6.87 7.29
C GLU A 209 0.16 6.45 8.71
N GLU A 210 -0.59 5.56 9.35
CA GLU A 210 -0.36 5.09 10.73
C GLU A 210 0.97 4.33 10.84
N PHE A 211 1.24 3.40 9.92
CA PHE A 211 2.44 2.57 9.97
C PHE A 211 3.63 3.16 9.20
N SER A 212 3.43 4.30 8.53
CA SER A 212 4.44 4.92 7.66
C SER A 212 5.05 3.93 6.65
N ILE A 213 4.19 3.10 6.05
CA ILE A 213 4.59 2.12 5.01
C ILE A 213 4.06 2.57 3.64
N PRO A 214 4.71 2.19 2.53
CA PRO A 214 4.14 2.33 1.21
C PRO A 214 3.01 1.30 1.05
N VAL A 215 1.87 1.76 0.54
CA VAL A 215 0.79 0.88 0.12
C VAL A 215 0.58 1.09 -1.37
N SER A 216 0.69 0.03 -2.16
CA SER A 216 0.52 0.10 -3.61
C SER A 216 -0.73 -0.66 -4.03
N SER A 217 -1.71 0.04 -4.60
CA SER A 217 -2.90 -0.56 -5.19
C SER A 217 -2.86 -0.38 -6.71
N PHE A 218 -3.31 -1.38 -7.45
CA PHE A 218 -3.20 -1.38 -8.89
C PHE A 218 -4.58 -1.35 -9.55
N PHE A 219 -4.73 -0.53 -10.58
CA PHE A 219 -5.94 -0.42 -11.36
C PHE A 219 -5.66 -0.71 -12.84
N PHE A 220 -6.60 -1.33 -13.54
CA PHE A 220 -6.50 -1.49 -14.99
C PHE A 220 -7.27 -0.34 -15.65
N LEU A 221 -6.59 0.45 -16.48
CA LEU A 221 -7.28 1.42 -17.32
C LEU A 221 -7.95 0.70 -18.50
N PRO A 222 -9.14 1.15 -18.93
CA PRO A 222 -9.69 0.73 -20.20
C PRO A 222 -8.72 1.11 -21.34
N PRO A 223 -8.70 0.33 -22.44
CA PRO A 223 -7.73 0.47 -23.53
C PRO A 223 -7.72 1.84 -24.24
N SER A 224 -8.71 2.71 -23.96
CA SER A 224 -8.79 4.08 -24.46
C SER A 224 -7.82 5.06 -23.78
N LEU A 225 -7.26 4.73 -22.62
CA LEU A 225 -6.28 5.55 -21.91
C LEU A 225 -4.88 4.91 -22.02
N ARG A 226 -3.94 5.59 -22.71
CA ARG A 226 -2.53 5.17 -22.86
C ARG A 226 -1.64 6.28 -22.29
N PRO A 227 -1.27 6.23 -20.98
CA PRO A 227 -0.04 5.56 -20.51
C PRO A 227 -0.19 4.90 -19.11
N ILE A 228 0.91 4.34 -18.56
CA ILE A 228 0.98 3.98 -17.14
C ILE A 228 0.93 5.28 -16.32
N VAL A 229 -0.02 5.39 -15.38
CA VAL A 229 -0.12 6.56 -14.49
C VAL A 229 0.13 6.10 -13.06
N ILE A 230 1.01 6.81 -12.36
CA ILE A 230 1.30 6.58 -10.95
C ILE A 230 0.78 7.79 -10.18
N LYS A 231 -0.19 7.59 -9.29
CA LYS A 231 -0.74 8.63 -8.41
C LYS A 231 -0.40 8.29 -6.97
N SER A 232 0.26 9.19 -6.26
CA SER A 232 0.44 9.08 -4.81
C SER A 232 -0.49 10.10 -4.15
N GLU A 233 -1.43 9.64 -3.33
CA GLU A 233 -2.21 10.53 -2.48
C GLU A 233 -1.50 10.68 -1.13
N LYS A 234 -0.91 11.85 -0.91
CA LYS A 234 -0.57 12.35 0.43
C LYS A 234 -1.52 13.50 0.76
N HIS A 235 -1.88 13.65 2.04
CA HIS A 235 -2.70 14.76 2.52
C HIS A 235 -2.02 16.11 2.20
N GLU A 236 -2.30 16.66 1.01
CA GLU A 236 -2.11 18.06 0.71
C GLU A 236 -3.45 18.73 0.94
N ASN A 237 -3.52 19.57 1.97
CA ASN A 237 -4.64 20.48 2.16
C ASN A 237 -4.75 21.34 0.89
N ARG A 238 -5.70 21.00 0.02
CA ARG A 238 -6.15 21.85 -1.08
C ARG A 238 -6.62 23.18 -0.48
N LYS A 239 -5.76 24.19 -0.46
CA LYS A 239 -6.20 25.59 -0.40
C LYS A 239 -6.37 26.10 -1.81
N MET A 240 -7.61 26.52 -2.05
CA MET A 240 -8.12 27.20 -3.23
C MET A 240 -7.10 28.22 -3.76
N LYS A 241 -6.70 28.06 -5.03
CA LYS A 241 -6.25 29.18 -5.85
C LYS A 241 -7.50 29.87 -6.35
N ASN A 242 -8.00 30.81 -5.55
CA ASN A 242 -8.86 31.90 -6.00
C ASN A 242 -8.25 33.18 -5.43
N ARG A 243 -7.44 33.83 -6.27
CA ARG A 243 -7.24 35.28 -6.42
C ARG A 243 -6.08 35.51 -7.37
#